data_AF-A0A8S0VBR0-F1
#
_entry.id   AF-A0A8S0VBR0-F1
#
_cell.length_a   1.000
_cell.length_b   1.000
_cell.length_c   1.000
_cell.angle_alpha   90.00
_cell.angle_beta   90.00
_cell.angle_gamma   90.00
#
_symmetry.space_group_name_H-M   'P 1'
#
loop_
_entity.id
_entity.type
_entity.pdbx_description
1 polymer ?
#
loop_
_entity_poly.entity_id
_entity_poly.type
_entity_poly.pdbx_seq_one_letter_code
_entity_poly.pdbx_strand_id
1 'polypeptide(L)'
;MAEMGAATEVYPPPRTIQVWKTLLNWLAFFFQIFSQILRGTPQVLSYVGLRHSSFLSSTPQAPPQFKPLPVVELSEFEDESQETPCIPPAGVGGRVKDAPPFEKLKVVLDLDETLVCAYETLSLPAIIRAQATEAGLKWFELECISSDKDVEGKPKINYVTVFERPGLKEFLKLLSEFADLVLFTAGLEGYARPLVDRIDVDNLFTHRLYRPSTISTEYREHVKDLSCISKDLSRVVIVDNNPFSFLLQPLNGIPCIPFSAGQPGDEQLLEVILPLLKHLSQQKDVRPILYERFHMPEWFQKNGIPALRWTTV
;
A
#
# COMPACT_ATOMS: atom_id res chain seq x y z
N MET A 1 4.09 -67.67 -28.30
CA MET A 1 3.94 -67.59 -26.84
C MET A 1 5.28 -67.14 -26.27
N ALA A 2 5.26 -66.15 -25.38
CA ALA A 2 6.36 -65.50 -24.64
C ALA A 2 7.13 -64.34 -25.34
N GLU A 3 6.69 -63.11 -25.02
CA GLU A 3 7.54 -61.91 -24.89
C GLU A 3 8.47 -62.06 -23.67
N MET A 4 9.71 -61.57 -23.77
CA MET A 4 10.55 -61.22 -22.61
C MET A 4 11.07 -59.80 -22.79
N GLY A 5 10.79 -58.95 -21.81
CA GLY A 5 11.11 -57.53 -21.81
C GLY A 5 12.57 -57.22 -21.45
N ALA A 6 13.00 -56.01 -21.83
CA ALA A 6 14.20 -55.37 -21.32
C ALA A 6 13.79 -54.03 -20.68
N ALA A 7 14.05 -53.89 -19.38
CA ALA A 7 13.89 -52.67 -18.62
C ALA A 7 15.19 -51.85 -18.70
N THR A 8 15.08 -50.56 -19.01
CA THR A 8 16.20 -49.60 -18.95
C THR A 8 16.10 -48.83 -17.64
N GLU A 9 16.98 -49.14 -16.67
CA GLU A 9 17.14 -48.34 -15.45
C GLU A 9 17.88 -47.03 -15.75
N VAL A 10 17.29 -45.90 -15.35
CA VAL A 10 17.90 -44.56 -15.39
C VAL A 10 18.45 -44.24 -14.00
N TYR A 11 19.77 -44.15 -13.85
CA TYR A 11 20.43 -43.76 -12.59
C TYR A 11 20.43 -42.24 -12.40
N PRO A 12 20.10 -41.72 -11.20
CA PRO A 12 20.22 -40.29 -10.90
C PRO A 12 21.69 -39.87 -10.63
N PRO A 13 22.07 -38.61 -10.92
CA PRO A 13 23.46 -38.16 -10.82
C PRO A 13 23.96 -38.06 -9.37
N PRO A 14 25.29 -38.21 -9.14
CA PRO A 14 25.85 -38.29 -7.80
C PRO A 14 25.74 -36.97 -7.02
N ARG A 15 25.30 -37.10 -5.75
CA ARG A 15 25.01 -36.02 -4.80
C ARG A 15 26.12 -34.97 -4.65
N THR A 16 27.37 -35.34 -4.88
CA THR A 16 28.53 -34.44 -4.75
C THR A 16 28.48 -33.28 -5.74
N ILE A 17 28.01 -33.49 -6.98
CA ILE A 17 27.95 -32.44 -8.01
C ILE A 17 26.86 -31.40 -7.69
N GLN A 18 25.77 -31.84 -7.04
CA GLN A 18 24.68 -30.96 -6.61
C GLN A 18 25.10 -30.06 -5.44
N VAL A 19 25.90 -30.59 -4.50
CA VAL A 19 26.45 -29.83 -3.36
C VAL A 19 27.42 -28.74 -3.82
N TRP A 20 28.29 -29.06 -4.79
CA TRP A 20 29.22 -28.06 -5.34
C TRP A 20 28.53 -26.95 -6.12
N LYS A 21 27.45 -27.26 -6.85
CA LYS A 21 26.61 -26.24 -7.52
C LYS A 21 25.87 -25.35 -6.53
N THR A 22 25.39 -25.90 -5.40
CA THR A 22 24.74 -25.11 -4.35
C THR A 22 25.72 -24.19 -3.63
N LEU A 23 26.94 -24.66 -3.36
CA LEU A 23 28.02 -23.83 -2.79
C LEU A 23 28.44 -22.68 -3.70
N LEU A 24 28.59 -22.93 -5.01
CA LEU A 24 28.94 -21.88 -5.98
C LEU A 24 27.82 -20.85 -6.13
N ASN A 25 26.55 -21.27 -6.10
CA ASN A 25 25.40 -20.36 -6.11
C ASN A 25 25.32 -19.51 -4.83
N TRP A 26 25.61 -20.11 -3.67
CA TRP A 26 25.70 -19.39 -2.40
C TRP A 26 26.81 -18.35 -2.41
N LEU A 27 27.99 -18.69 -2.93
CA LEU A 27 29.10 -17.74 -3.08
C LEU A 27 28.73 -16.56 -4.01
N ALA A 28 28.06 -16.82 -5.13
CA ALA A 28 27.61 -15.78 -6.04
C ALA A 28 26.56 -14.84 -5.40
N PHE A 29 25.64 -15.40 -4.60
CA PHE A 29 24.62 -14.65 -3.86
C PHE A 29 25.25 -13.73 -2.80
N PHE A 30 26.20 -14.23 -2.01
CA PHE A 30 26.90 -13.39 -1.03
C PHE A 30 27.79 -12.34 -1.67
N PHE A 31 28.41 -12.65 -2.82
CA PHE A 31 29.17 -11.67 -3.58
C PHE A 31 28.27 -10.54 -4.12
N GLN A 32 27.04 -10.85 -4.54
CA GLN A 32 26.05 -9.85 -4.94
C GLN A 32 25.63 -8.95 -3.76
N ILE A 33 25.31 -9.53 -2.61
CA ILE A 33 24.97 -8.77 -1.39
C ILE A 33 26.15 -7.88 -0.95
N PHE A 34 27.36 -8.43 -0.92
CA PHE A 34 28.56 -7.68 -0.54
C PHE A 34 28.84 -6.54 -1.54
N SER A 35 28.60 -6.77 -2.84
CA SER A 35 28.73 -5.72 -3.87
C SER A 35 27.67 -4.62 -3.76
N GLN A 36 26.47 -4.92 -3.24
CA GLN A 36 25.41 -3.94 -2.97
C GLN A 36 25.70 -3.11 -1.71
N ILE A 37 26.32 -3.73 -0.71
CA ILE A 37 26.82 -3.04 0.50
C ILE A 37 27.96 -2.09 0.15
N LEU A 38 28.92 -2.52 -0.70
CA LEU A 38 30.02 -1.66 -1.16
C LEU A 38 29.56 -0.51 -2.09
N ARG A 39 28.41 -0.65 -2.76
CA ARG A 39 27.82 0.36 -3.67
C ARG A 39 26.83 1.32 -2.98
N GLY A 40 26.63 1.22 -1.67
CA GLY A 40 25.87 2.20 -0.90
C GLY A 40 24.37 2.25 -1.18
N THR A 41 23.76 1.14 -1.61
CA THR A 41 22.30 1.03 -1.82
C THR A 41 21.71 -0.04 -0.90
N PRO A 42 20.87 0.29 0.09
CA PRO A 42 20.26 -0.71 0.97
C PRO A 42 18.89 -1.13 0.44
N GLN A 43 18.80 -2.30 -0.20
CA GLN A 43 17.55 -3.04 -0.36
C GLN A 43 17.77 -4.54 -0.22
N VAL A 44 17.47 -5.10 0.95
CA VAL A 44 17.14 -6.52 1.16
C VAL A 44 16.39 -6.61 2.52
N LEU A 45 15.24 -7.26 2.72
CA LEU A 45 14.68 -8.50 2.14
C LEU A 45 13.14 -8.48 2.17
N SER A 46 12.51 -8.88 1.06
CA SER A 46 11.19 -9.49 1.07
C SER A 46 11.21 -10.76 0.21
N TYR A 47 10.84 -11.89 0.85
CA TYR A 47 10.40 -13.17 0.30
C TYR A 47 11.38 -14.17 -0.36
N VAL A 48 11.49 -15.33 0.32
CA VAL A 48 11.67 -16.64 -0.31
C VAL A 48 10.27 -17.18 -0.66
N GLY A 49 10.02 -17.38 -1.95
CA GLY A 49 8.80 -17.95 -2.50
C GLY A 49 8.98 -18.18 -4.00
N LEU A 50 9.73 -19.23 -4.33
CA LEU A 50 10.18 -19.63 -5.66
C LEU A 50 9.07 -19.64 -6.73
N ARG A 51 9.22 -18.80 -7.75
CA ARG A 51 8.72 -19.04 -9.11
C ARG A 51 9.88 -19.57 -9.97
N HIS A 52 9.60 -20.50 -10.88
CA HIS A 52 10.53 -20.92 -11.92
C HIS A 52 10.27 -20.20 -13.26
N SER A 53 11.36 -19.59 -13.75
CA SER A 53 11.79 -19.28 -15.16
C SER A 53 10.79 -18.66 -16.14
N SER A 54 10.93 -17.40 -16.57
CA SER A 54 11.96 -16.79 -17.48
C SER A 54 11.80 -17.26 -18.93
N PHE A 55 11.74 -16.35 -19.93
CA PHE A 55 12.86 -15.82 -20.76
C PHE A 55 12.27 -14.74 -21.73
N LEU A 56 12.91 -13.69 -22.28
CA LEU A 56 14.29 -13.17 -22.36
C LEU A 56 14.31 -11.73 -22.97
N SER A 57 15.44 -11.03 -22.77
CA SER A 57 16.08 -9.97 -23.61
C SER A 57 15.51 -8.53 -23.52
N SER A 58 16.26 -7.42 -23.41
CA SER A 58 17.67 -7.06 -23.69
C SER A 58 18.08 -5.68 -23.10
N THR A 59 19.31 -5.58 -22.56
CA THR A 59 20.29 -4.44 -22.45
C THR A 59 19.89 -3.02 -21.95
N PRO A 60 20.83 -2.21 -21.41
CA PRO A 60 20.58 -1.32 -20.29
C PRO A 60 20.54 0.16 -20.66
N GLN A 61 19.61 0.90 -20.06
CA GLN A 61 19.66 2.36 -19.96
C GLN A 61 19.58 2.76 -18.49
N ALA A 62 20.44 3.70 -18.11
CA ALA A 62 20.52 4.26 -16.76
C ALA A 62 19.14 4.78 -16.31
N PRO A 63 18.74 4.58 -15.04
CA PRO A 63 17.46 5.10 -14.57
C PRO A 63 17.54 6.63 -14.45
N PRO A 64 16.49 7.37 -14.84
CA PRO A 64 16.43 8.80 -14.59
C PRO A 64 16.26 9.03 -13.09
N GLN A 65 17.17 9.82 -12.53
CA GLN A 65 17.07 10.40 -11.20
C GLN A 65 15.77 11.22 -11.11
N PHE A 66 14.94 10.91 -10.12
CA PHE A 66 13.71 11.66 -9.84
C PHE A 66 14.07 13.13 -9.57
N LYS A 67 13.57 14.03 -10.43
CA LYS A 67 13.59 15.47 -10.20
C LYS A 67 12.20 15.89 -9.74
N PRO A 68 12.07 16.55 -8.58
CA PRO A 68 10.81 17.16 -8.18
C PRO A 68 10.36 18.17 -9.24
N LEU A 69 9.06 18.15 -9.59
CA LEU A 69 8.46 19.12 -10.49
C LEU A 69 8.38 20.50 -9.81
N PRO A 70 8.51 21.61 -10.56
CA PRO A 70 8.53 22.94 -10.00
C PRO A 70 7.16 23.30 -9.40
N VAL A 71 7.21 23.93 -8.22
CA VAL A 71 6.06 24.57 -7.58
C VAL A 71 5.60 25.70 -8.50
N VAL A 72 4.38 25.60 -9.03
CA VAL A 72 3.71 26.71 -9.70
C VAL A 72 3.04 27.55 -8.63
N GLU A 73 3.55 28.76 -8.44
CA GLU A 73 2.87 29.82 -7.66
C GLU A 73 1.52 30.12 -8.31
N LEU A 74 0.46 30.02 -7.51
CA LEU A 74 -0.89 30.46 -7.88
C LEU A 74 -0.89 31.99 -7.85
N SER A 75 -0.98 32.62 -9.02
CA SER A 75 -1.22 34.05 -9.15
C SER A 75 -2.65 34.38 -8.73
N GLU A 76 -2.75 35.37 -7.84
CA GLU A 76 -3.95 36.00 -7.33
C GLU A 76 -4.74 36.66 -8.47
N PHE A 77 -6.04 36.37 -8.56
CA PHE A 77 -6.94 37.12 -9.43
C PHE A 77 -7.51 38.28 -8.62
N GLU A 78 -7.01 39.49 -8.92
CA GLU A 78 -7.58 40.74 -8.45
C GLU A 78 -8.92 41.04 -9.14
N ASP A 79 -9.78 41.66 -8.35
CA ASP A 79 -11.18 42.00 -8.57
C ASP A 79 -11.26 43.33 -9.36
N GLU A 80 -11.86 43.33 -10.56
CA GLU A 80 -12.22 44.58 -11.27
C GLU A 80 -13.73 44.66 -11.46
N SER A 81 -14.32 45.62 -10.75
CA SER A 81 -15.72 46.02 -10.79
C SER A 81 -16.01 47.16 -11.78
N GLN A 82 -17.26 47.21 -12.24
CA GLN A 82 -18.08 48.32 -12.85
C GLN A 82 -18.43 48.07 -14.33
N GLU A 83 -19.70 48.06 -14.76
CA GLU A 83 -20.74 49.09 -14.61
C GLU A 83 -22.18 48.54 -14.42
N THR A 84 -23.01 49.31 -13.70
CA THR A 84 -24.48 49.19 -13.46
C THR A 84 -25.34 49.66 -14.66
N PRO A 85 -26.61 49.21 -14.83
CA PRO A 85 -27.73 49.97 -14.22
C PRO A 85 -29.01 49.19 -13.81
N CYS A 86 -29.66 49.75 -12.77
CA CYS A 86 -31.11 49.83 -12.45
C CYS A 86 -31.87 48.61 -11.86
N ILE A 87 -32.40 48.86 -10.64
CA ILE A 87 -33.31 48.03 -9.83
C ILE A 87 -34.78 48.46 -10.04
N PRO A 88 -35.75 47.51 -10.01
CA PRO A 88 -37.00 47.72 -9.28
C PRO A 88 -37.28 46.57 -8.27
N PRO A 89 -38.24 46.73 -7.32
CA PRO A 89 -38.07 46.29 -5.94
C PRO A 89 -38.56 44.87 -5.61
N ALA A 90 -37.87 44.32 -4.60
CA ALA A 90 -38.25 43.34 -3.59
C ALA A 90 -39.50 42.44 -3.79
N GLY A 91 -39.24 41.13 -3.76
CA GLY A 91 -39.95 40.24 -2.84
C GLY A 91 -40.66 39.03 -3.45
N VAL A 92 -39.95 37.91 -3.62
CA VAL A 92 -40.26 36.60 -3.02
C VAL A 92 -38.95 35.80 -3.00
N GLY A 93 -38.44 35.53 -1.81
CA GLY A 93 -37.24 34.73 -1.60
C GLY A 93 -37.45 33.28 -2.02
N GLY A 94 -37.04 32.95 -3.25
CA GLY A 94 -36.77 31.58 -3.64
C GLY A 94 -35.46 31.14 -3.00
N ARG A 95 -35.53 30.36 -1.92
CA ARG A 95 -34.39 29.54 -1.48
C ARG A 95 -33.92 28.74 -2.70
N VAL A 96 -32.71 29.01 -3.17
CA VAL A 96 -31.96 28.02 -3.94
C VAL A 96 -31.89 26.81 -3.01
N LYS A 97 -32.61 25.74 -3.35
CA LYS A 97 -32.46 24.46 -2.66
C LYS A 97 -31.06 24.00 -2.98
N ASP A 98 -30.14 24.13 -2.03
CA ASP A 98 -28.85 23.45 -2.08
C ASP A 98 -29.13 21.99 -2.48
N ALA A 99 -28.48 21.55 -3.55
CA ALA A 99 -28.55 20.15 -3.94
C ALA A 99 -28.18 19.29 -2.71
N PRO A 100 -28.87 18.16 -2.47
CA PRO A 100 -28.56 17.34 -1.31
C PRO A 100 -27.06 17.02 -1.31
N PRO A 101 -26.38 17.10 -0.14
CA PRO A 101 -24.99 16.69 -0.04
C PRO A 101 -24.87 15.27 -0.59
N PHE A 102 -23.98 15.06 -1.55
CA PHE A 102 -23.66 13.71 -2.00
C PHE A 102 -23.02 12.92 -0.85
N GLU A 103 -23.07 11.59 -0.92
CA GLU A 103 -22.58 10.72 0.14
C GLU A 103 -21.15 11.07 0.57
N LYS A 104 -20.86 10.85 1.86
CA LYS A 104 -19.51 10.98 2.40
C LYS A 104 -18.54 10.15 1.57
N LEU A 105 -17.31 10.65 1.47
CA LEU A 105 -16.24 9.92 0.80
C LEU A 105 -15.95 8.64 1.59
N LYS A 106 -15.87 7.48 0.93
CA LYS A 106 -15.37 6.25 1.56
C LYS A 106 -13.86 6.17 1.33
N VAL A 107 -13.09 6.19 2.42
CA VAL A 107 -11.63 6.11 2.38
C VAL A 107 -11.20 4.75 2.91
N VAL A 108 -10.64 3.96 2.01
CA VAL A 108 -10.07 2.65 2.29
C VAL A 108 -8.58 2.85 2.60
N LEU A 109 -8.16 2.46 3.80
CA LEU A 109 -6.78 2.60 4.24
C LEU A 109 -6.15 1.21 4.39
N ASP A 110 -4.99 1.04 3.78
CA ASP A 110 -4.09 -0.06 4.11
C ASP A 110 -3.44 0.13 5.50
N LEU A 111 -2.83 -0.92 6.05
CA LEU A 111 -2.25 -0.92 7.39
C LEU A 111 -0.71 -0.83 7.37
N ASP A 112 -0.06 -1.91 6.95
CA ASP A 112 1.37 -2.10 7.07
C ASP A 112 2.12 -1.25 6.04
N GLU A 113 3.12 -0.50 6.49
CA GLU A 113 3.85 0.51 5.72
C GLU A 113 2.98 1.69 5.21
N THR A 114 1.69 1.71 5.53
CA THR A 114 0.76 2.81 5.20
C THR A 114 0.45 3.66 6.44
N LEU A 115 -0.10 3.05 7.50
CA LEU A 115 -0.45 3.69 8.77
C LEU A 115 0.54 3.38 9.89
N VAL A 116 1.19 2.23 9.82
CA VAL A 116 2.18 1.75 10.79
C VAL A 116 3.32 1.07 10.07
N CYS A 117 4.44 0.82 10.74
CA CYS A 117 5.39 -0.19 10.29
C CYS A 117 5.68 -1.16 11.44
N ALA A 118 5.90 -2.43 11.12
CA ALA A 118 6.03 -3.49 12.10
C ALA A 118 7.27 -4.33 11.82
N TYR A 119 7.97 -4.69 12.88
CA TYR A 119 9.15 -5.55 12.84
C TYR A 119 8.97 -6.66 13.85
N GLU A 120 9.41 -7.87 13.49
CA GLU A 120 9.64 -8.89 14.51
C GLU A 120 10.65 -8.34 15.52
N THR A 121 10.30 -8.34 16.81
CA THR A 121 11.05 -7.63 17.86
C THR A 121 12.50 -8.11 17.96
N LEU A 122 12.75 -9.40 17.73
CA LEU A 122 14.09 -9.98 17.74
C LEU A 122 14.93 -9.60 16.51
N SER A 123 14.27 -9.28 15.40
CA SER A 123 14.87 -8.91 14.13
C SER A 123 15.05 -7.39 13.99
N LEU A 124 14.49 -6.59 14.90
CA LEU A 124 14.59 -5.13 14.90
C LEU A 124 15.97 -4.66 15.40
N PRO A 125 16.77 -3.98 14.56
CA PRO A 125 18.05 -3.43 15.01
C PRO A 125 17.85 -2.42 16.15
N ALA A 126 18.61 -2.58 17.23
CA ALA A 126 18.51 -1.72 18.42
C ALA A 126 18.68 -0.23 18.07
N ILE A 127 19.53 0.08 17.09
CA ILE A 127 19.79 1.45 16.64
C ILE A 127 18.54 2.10 16.03
N ILE A 128 17.76 1.36 15.23
CA ILE A 128 16.54 1.88 14.61
C ILE A 128 15.51 2.22 15.69
N ARG A 129 15.32 1.32 16.66
CA ARG A 129 14.40 1.56 17.78
C ARG A 129 14.83 2.75 18.64
N ALA A 130 16.12 2.88 18.94
CA ALA A 130 16.65 3.99 19.71
C ALA A 130 16.44 5.33 19.00
N GLN A 131 16.81 5.42 17.71
CA GLN A 131 16.63 6.61 16.89
C GLN A 131 15.15 7.00 16.74
N ALA A 132 14.28 6.03 16.48
CA ALA A 132 12.85 6.26 16.41
C ALA A 132 12.29 6.81 17.74
N THR A 133 12.72 6.23 18.87
CA THR A 133 12.28 6.68 20.21
C THR A 133 12.80 8.08 20.53
N GLU A 134 14.06 8.37 20.25
CA GLU A 134 14.67 9.69 20.45
C GLU A 134 13.98 10.77 19.60
N ALA A 135 13.60 10.42 18.38
CA ALA A 135 12.85 11.30 17.48
C ALA A 135 11.35 11.39 17.83
N GLY A 136 10.88 10.71 18.88
CA GLY A 136 9.51 10.81 19.38
C GLY A 136 8.47 9.96 18.63
N LEU A 137 8.89 8.99 17.81
CA LEU A 137 7.95 8.04 17.21
C LEU A 137 7.26 7.23 18.30
N LYS A 138 5.93 7.17 18.23
CA LYS A 138 5.12 6.30 19.09
C LYS A 138 5.27 4.86 18.62
N TRP A 139 5.47 3.95 19.56
CA TRP A 139 5.55 2.53 19.26
C TRP A 139 5.07 1.69 20.43
N PHE A 140 4.73 0.44 20.14
CA PHE A 140 4.32 -0.56 21.13
C PHE A 140 4.65 -1.97 20.67
N GLU A 141 4.64 -2.93 21.60
CA GLU A 141 4.85 -4.35 21.29
C GLU A 141 3.55 -5.14 21.34
N LEU A 142 3.35 -6.02 20.37
CA LEU A 142 2.24 -6.94 20.27
C LEU A 142 2.72 -8.37 20.44
N GLU A 143 1.97 -9.13 21.23
CA GLU A 143 2.07 -10.58 21.27
C GLU A 143 1.22 -11.16 20.14
N CYS A 144 1.86 -11.90 19.24
CA CYS A 144 1.23 -12.59 18.14
C CYS A 144 1.30 -14.10 18.38
N ILE A 145 0.15 -14.73 18.48
CA ILE A 145 0.05 -16.18 18.65
C ILE A 145 0.15 -16.82 17.26
N SER A 146 1.22 -17.58 17.02
CA SER A 146 1.39 -18.36 15.80
C SER A 146 0.48 -19.59 15.82
N SER A 147 0.07 -20.03 14.62
CA SER A 147 -0.54 -21.35 14.42
C SER A 147 0.44 -22.50 14.67
N ASP A 148 1.75 -22.21 14.62
CA ASP A 148 2.79 -23.19 14.91
C ASP A 148 2.81 -23.54 16.40
N LYS A 149 2.96 -24.83 16.66
CA LYS A 149 3.12 -25.34 18.02
C LYS A 149 4.60 -25.51 18.33
N ASP A 150 4.99 -25.19 19.55
CA ASP A 150 6.30 -25.53 20.07
C ASP A 150 6.42 -27.05 20.30
N VAL A 151 7.61 -27.46 20.77
CA VAL A 151 7.95 -28.86 21.03
C VAL A 151 7.03 -29.51 22.08
N GLU A 152 6.34 -28.70 22.88
CA GLU A 152 5.42 -29.10 23.94
C GLU A 152 3.94 -29.03 23.50
N GLY A 153 3.67 -28.66 22.25
CA GLY A 153 2.33 -28.53 21.69
C GLY A 153 1.63 -27.21 22.02
N LYS A 154 2.31 -26.25 22.66
CA LYS A 154 1.76 -24.92 22.99
C LYS A 154 1.90 -23.98 21.80
N PRO A 155 1.02 -22.98 21.66
CA PRO A 155 1.14 -21.99 20.59
C PRO A 155 2.45 -21.21 20.73
N LYS A 156 3.21 -21.09 19.65
CA LYS A 156 4.42 -20.25 19.63
C LYS A 156 4.03 -18.78 19.68
N ILE A 157 4.55 -18.05 20.64
CA ILE A 157 4.35 -16.59 20.78
C ILE A 157 5.50 -15.88 20.07
N ASN A 158 5.15 -14.99 19.14
CA ASN A 158 6.07 -14.07 18.50
C ASN A 158 5.78 -12.65 18.99
N TYR A 159 6.82 -11.84 19.18
CA TYR A 159 6.69 -10.44 19.54
C TYR A 159 6.93 -9.57 18.32
N VAL A 160 6.05 -8.58 18.12
CA VAL A 160 6.14 -7.62 17.02
C VAL A 160 6.19 -6.22 17.61
N THR A 161 7.21 -5.46 17.26
CA THR A 161 7.33 -4.04 17.60
C THR A 161 6.73 -3.22 16.47
N VAL A 162 5.70 -2.43 16.78
CA VAL A 162 4.93 -1.61 15.84
C VAL A 162 5.21 -0.14 16.10
N PHE A 163 5.59 0.60 15.07
CA PHE A 163 5.72 2.06 15.10
C PHE A 163 4.52 2.70 14.39
N GLU A 164 3.88 3.66 15.04
CA GLU A 164 2.85 4.49 14.42
C GLU A 164 3.50 5.46 13.43
N ARG A 165 2.91 5.60 12.23
CA ARG A 165 3.33 6.68 11.31
C ARG A 165 3.06 8.04 11.95
N PRO A 166 3.97 9.03 11.85
CA PRO A 166 3.74 10.34 12.44
C PRO A 166 2.39 10.94 12.02
N GLY A 167 1.69 11.53 12.99
CA GLY A 167 0.37 12.12 12.77
C GLY A 167 -0.80 11.12 12.69
N LEU A 168 -0.59 9.80 12.81
CA LEU A 168 -1.64 8.78 12.62
C LEU A 168 -2.96 9.08 13.33
N LYS A 169 -2.93 9.36 14.64
CA LYS A 169 -4.15 9.60 15.43
C LYS A 169 -4.88 10.87 14.99
N GLU A 170 -4.14 11.92 14.70
CA GLU A 170 -4.68 13.19 14.20
C GLU A 170 -5.28 13.01 12.80
N PHE A 171 -4.56 12.30 11.93
CA PHE A 171 -5.00 11.96 10.58
C PHE A 171 -6.33 11.21 10.58
N LEU A 172 -6.46 10.13 11.36
CA LEU A 172 -7.72 9.36 11.44
C LEU A 172 -8.87 10.23 11.98
N LYS A 173 -8.62 11.03 13.01
CA LYS A 173 -9.62 11.93 13.59
C LYS A 173 -10.11 12.95 12.56
N LEU A 174 -9.21 13.67 11.90
CA LEU A 174 -9.57 14.68 10.90
C LEU A 174 -10.26 14.06 9.68
N LEU A 175 -9.86 12.86 9.25
CA LEU A 175 -10.54 12.16 8.17
C LEU A 175 -11.98 11.79 8.53
N SER A 176 -12.22 11.31 9.75
CA SER A 176 -13.54 10.86 10.18
C SER A 176 -14.62 11.96 10.14
N GLU A 177 -14.21 13.22 10.16
CA GLU A 177 -15.12 14.37 10.08
C GLU A 177 -15.83 14.46 8.73
N PHE A 178 -15.20 14.01 7.64
CA PHE A 178 -15.71 14.16 6.27
C PHE A 178 -15.73 12.87 5.43
N ALA A 179 -15.21 11.77 5.97
CA ALA A 179 -15.15 10.48 5.28
C ALA A 179 -15.58 9.32 6.19
N ASP A 180 -16.11 8.27 5.57
CA ASP A 180 -16.32 6.97 6.20
C ASP A 180 -15.05 6.13 6.02
N LEU A 181 -14.48 5.66 7.12
CA LEU A 181 -13.18 4.97 7.09
C LEU A 181 -13.38 3.46 7.04
N VAL A 182 -12.65 2.81 6.14
CA VAL A 182 -12.58 1.35 6.00
C VAL A 182 -11.12 0.93 6.09
N LEU A 183 -10.80 0.03 7.02
CA LEU A 183 -9.51 -0.64 7.00
C LEU A 183 -9.58 -1.80 6.00
N PHE A 184 -8.63 -1.88 5.08
CA PHE A 184 -8.48 -3.06 4.22
C PHE A 184 -7.01 -3.42 4.13
N THR A 185 -6.59 -4.47 4.83
CA THR A 185 -5.19 -4.94 4.88
C THR A 185 -5.06 -6.34 4.28
N ALA A 186 -3.92 -6.59 3.62
CA ALA A 186 -3.49 -7.94 3.26
C ALA A 186 -2.87 -8.69 4.46
N GLY A 187 -2.85 -8.11 5.65
CA GLY A 187 -2.44 -8.76 6.90
C GLY A 187 -3.46 -9.80 7.38
N LEU A 188 -2.96 -10.86 8.03
CA LEU A 188 -3.83 -11.84 8.68
C LEU A 188 -4.51 -11.20 9.90
N GLU A 189 -5.75 -11.58 10.11
CA GLU A 189 -6.59 -11.02 11.18
C GLU A 189 -6.00 -11.20 12.57
N GLY A 190 -5.37 -12.35 12.86
CA GLY A 190 -4.74 -12.62 14.16
C GLY A 190 -3.62 -11.65 14.53
N TYR A 191 -3.00 -11.00 13.55
CA TYR A 191 -2.01 -9.93 13.74
C TYR A 191 -2.66 -8.55 13.67
N ALA A 192 -3.43 -8.30 12.61
CA ALA A 192 -3.92 -6.96 12.30
C ALA A 192 -5.01 -6.47 13.26
N ARG A 193 -5.89 -7.36 13.74
CA ARG A 193 -6.97 -6.99 14.67
C ARG A 193 -6.44 -6.37 15.97
N PRO A 194 -5.59 -7.04 16.78
CA PRO A 194 -5.09 -6.47 18.03
C PRO A 194 -4.23 -5.22 17.81
N LEU A 195 -3.58 -5.09 16.64
CA LEU A 195 -2.86 -3.86 16.27
C LEU A 195 -3.84 -2.70 16.09
N VAL A 196 -4.87 -2.90 15.27
CA VAL A 196 -5.87 -1.87 14.96
C VAL A 196 -6.61 -1.44 16.22
N ASP A 197 -6.93 -2.39 17.12
CA ASP A 197 -7.56 -2.10 18.42
C ASP A 197 -6.73 -1.12 19.28
N ARG A 198 -5.40 -1.04 19.09
CA ARG A 198 -4.54 -0.08 19.80
C ARG A 198 -4.43 1.29 19.13
N ILE A 199 -4.46 1.35 17.80
CA ILE A 199 -4.29 2.62 17.07
C ILE A 199 -5.63 3.35 16.85
N ASP A 200 -6.73 2.61 16.77
CA ASP A 200 -8.09 3.12 16.53
C ASP A 200 -8.94 3.05 17.80
N VAL A 201 -8.52 3.78 18.84
CA VAL A 201 -9.19 3.77 20.16
C VAL A 201 -10.62 4.33 20.13
N ASP A 202 -10.90 5.22 19.19
CA ASP A 202 -12.21 5.87 19.02
C ASP A 202 -13.15 5.08 18.09
N ASN A 203 -12.73 3.90 17.60
CA ASN A 203 -13.47 3.05 16.67
C ASN A 203 -13.94 3.80 15.42
N LEU A 204 -13.04 4.57 14.80
CA LEU A 204 -13.30 5.40 13.62
C LEU A 204 -13.44 4.54 12.35
N PHE A 205 -12.87 3.34 12.31
CA PHE A 205 -13.07 2.40 11.21
C PHE A 205 -14.45 1.73 11.27
N THR A 206 -15.31 2.06 10.32
CA THR A 206 -16.66 1.47 10.17
C THR A 206 -16.63 0.00 9.76
N HIS A 207 -15.61 -0.39 8.99
CA HIS A 207 -15.38 -1.75 8.53
C HIS A 207 -13.89 -2.09 8.58
N ARG A 208 -13.59 -3.36 8.89
CA ARG A 208 -12.23 -3.91 8.91
C ARG A 208 -12.18 -5.17 8.06
N LEU A 209 -11.45 -5.10 6.95
CA LEU A 209 -11.25 -6.18 5.99
C LEU A 209 -9.79 -6.65 6.10
N TYR A 210 -9.61 -7.95 6.29
CA TYR A 210 -8.30 -8.59 6.47
C TYR A 210 -7.95 -9.44 5.25
N ARG A 211 -6.81 -10.16 5.28
CA ARG A 211 -6.35 -11.03 4.19
C ARG A 211 -7.42 -11.93 3.57
N PRO A 212 -8.34 -12.59 4.31
CA PRO A 212 -9.37 -13.44 3.71
C PRO A 212 -10.35 -12.69 2.78
N SER A 213 -10.46 -11.37 2.91
CA SER A 213 -11.29 -10.52 2.05
C SER A 213 -10.57 -10.11 0.76
N THR A 214 -9.26 -10.38 0.65
CA THR A 214 -8.51 -10.15 -0.60
C THR A 214 -8.79 -11.26 -1.61
N ILE A 215 -8.53 -10.98 -2.89
CA ILE A 215 -8.69 -11.95 -3.97
C ILE A 215 -7.37 -12.20 -4.71
N SER A 216 -7.27 -13.36 -5.34
CA SER A 216 -6.18 -13.68 -6.25
C SER A 216 -6.61 -13.45 -7.69
N THR A 217 -5.75 -12.76 -8.44
CA THR A 217 -5.88 -12.56 -9.88
C THR A 217 -4.80 -13.38 -10.60
N GLU A 218 -4.86 -13.43 -11.92
CA GLU A 218 -3.80 -14.03 -12.75
C GLU A 218 -2.44 -13.29 -12.62
N TYR A 219 -2.44 -12.05 -12.14
CA TYR A 219 -1.23 -11.22 -12.03
C TYR A 219 -0.64 -11.17 -10.63
N ARG A 220 -1.51 -11.08 -9.62
CA ARG A 220 -1.16 -10.79 -8.23
C ARG A 220 -2.13 -11.47 -7.28
N GLU A 221 -1.58 -11.94 -6.16
CA GLU A 221 -2.34 -12.34 -4.98
C GLU A 221 -2.61 -11.12 -4.11
N HIS A 222 -3.55 -11.27 -3.18
CA HIS A 222 -3.91 -10.25 -2.19
C HIS A 222 -4.37 -8.91 -2.77
N VAL A 223 -5.09 -8.96 -3.90
CA VAL A 223 -5.71 -7.79 -4.50
C VAL A 223 -6.98 -7.42 -3.73
N LYS A 224 -7.17 -6.13 -3.48
CA LYS A 224 -8.28 -5.55 -2.71
C LYS A 224 -9.36 -5.07 -3.68
N ASP A 225 -10.34 -5.93 -3.95
CA ASP A 225 -11.45 -5.58 -4.84
C ASP A 225 -12.43 -4.63 -4.15
N LEU A 226 -12.46 -3.37 -4.59
CA LEU A 226 -13.33 -2.34 -4.01
C LEU A 226 -14.83 -2.57 -4.29
N SER A 227 -15.18 -3.48 -5.20
CA SER A 227 -16.59 -3.81 -5.49
C SER A 227 -17.32 -4.41 -4.30
N CYS A 228 -16.60 -4.98 -3.32
CA CYS A 228 -17.18 -5.47 -2.07
C CYS A 228 -17.59 -4.35 -1.10
N ILE A 229 -17.11 -3.12 -1.31
CA ILE A 229 -17.38 -1.95 -0.47
C ILE A 229 -18.55 -1.12 -1.02
N SER A 230 -18.60 -0.94 -2.35
CA SER A 230 -19.63 -0.16 -3.01
C SER A 230 -19.83 -0.59 -4.45
N LYS A 231 -21.08 -0.48 -4.95
CA LYS A 231 -21.40 -0.66 -6.37
C LYS A 231 -20.99 0.55 -7.20
N ASP A 232 -21.19 1.76 -6.64
CA ASP A 232 -20.69 3.00 -7.24
C ASP A 232 -19.37 3.39 -6.58
N LEU A 233 -18.32 3.47 -7.39
CA LEU A 233 -16.96 3.79 -6.96
C LEU A 233 -16.59 5.26 -7.18
N SER A 234 -17.52 6.09 -7.65
CA SER A 234 -17.31 7.54 -7.82
C SER A 234 -16.89 8.24 -6.52
N ARG A 235 -17.28 7.67 -5.37
CA ARG A 235 -17.02 8.20 -4.01
C ARG A 235 -16.20 7.24 -3.14
N VAL A 236 -15.38 6.38 -3.74
CA VAL A 236 -14.51 5.44 -3.03
C VAL A 236 -13.05 5.68 -3.42
N VAL A 237 -12.16 5.76 -2.44
CA VAL A 237 -10.71 5.86 -2.67
C VAL A 237 -9.97 4.85 -1.82
N ILE A 238 -8.83 4.35 -2.29
CA ILE A 238 -7.93 3.50 -1.53
C ILE A 238 -6.55 4.13 -1.45
N VAL A 239 -5.97 4.19 -0.24
CA VAL A 239 -4.59 4.59 0.01
C VAL A 239 -3.78 3.36 0.37
N ASP A 240 -2.75 3.07 -0.41
CA ASP A 240 -1.95 1.86 -0.28
C ASP A 240 -0.52 2.11 -0.76
N ASN A 241 0.46 1.60 -0.03
CA ASN A 241 1.87 1.69 -0.40
C ASN A 241 2.22 0.72 -1.55
N ASN A 242 1.42 -0.32 -1.76
CA ASN A 242 1.58 -1.27 -2.85
C ASN A 242 0.51 -1.03 -3.92
N PRO A 243 0.87 -0.46 -5.09
CA PRO A 243 -0.06 -0.24 -6.18
C PRO A 243 -0.87 -1.47 -6.58
N PHE A 244 -0.26 -2.66 -6.56
CA PHE A 244 -0.94 -3.90 -6.95
C PHE A 244 -2.12 -4.27 -6.04
N SER A 245 -2.22 -3.71 -4.84
CA SER A 245 -3.38 -3.87 -3.97
C SER A 245 -4.66 -3.38 -4.63
N PHE A 246 -4.61 -2.30 -5.42
CA PHE A 246 -5.78 -1.72 -6.10
C PHE A 246 -5.78 -1.93 -7.62
N LEU A 247 -5.13 -3.01 -8.07
CA LEU A 247 -5.01 -3.41 -9.48
C LEU A 247 -6.32 -3.40 -10.27
N LEU A 248 -7.43 -3.78 -9.64
CA LEU A 248 -8.74 -3.88 -10.30
C LEU A 248 -9.43 -2.53 -10.48
N GLN A 249 -9.06 -1.54 -9.66
CA GLN A 249 -9.65 -0.20 -9.67
C GLN A 249 -8.54 0.86 -9.65
N PRO A 250 -7.68 0.94 -10.69
CA PRO A 250 -6.53 1.84 -10.73
C PRO A 250 -6.93 3.32 -10.63
N LEU A 251 -8.13 3.67 -11.10
CA LEU A 251 -8.66 5.03 -11.05
C LEU A 251 -9.11 5.46 -9.64
N ASN A 252 -9.13 4.56 -8.67
CA ASN A 252 -9.52 4.83 -7.29
C ASN A 252 -8.32 4.80 -6.32
N GLY A 253 -7.12 4.51 -6.81
CA GLY A 253 -5.92 4.32 -5.98
C GLY A 253 -5.11 5.60 -5.78
N ILE A 254 -4.67 5.81 -4.54
CA ILE A 254 -3.67 6.79 -4.14
C ILE A 254 -2.42 6.01 -3.70
N PRO A 255 -1.39 5.90 -4.54
CA PRO A 255 -0.14 5.28 -4.12
C PRO A 255 0.54 6.16 -3.08
N CYS A 256 0.92 5.59 -1.94
CA CYS A 256 1.69 6.29 -0.90
C CYS A 256 3.12 5.74 -0.82
N ILE A 257 4.02 6.50 -0.19
CA ILE A 257 5.38 6.06 0.08
C ILE A 257 5.33 5.12 1.30
N PRO A 258 5.97 3.93 1.23
CA PRO A 258 6.11 3.04 2.37
C PRO A 258 6.75 3.73 3.58
N PHE A 259 6.10 3.65 4.73
CA PHE A 259 6.61 4.15 6.00
C PHE A 259 7.56 3.13 6.66
N SER A 260 8.62 3.64 7.30
CA SER A 260 9.53 2.83 8.12
C SER A 260 9.99 3.61 9.35
N ALA A 261 10.38 2.90 10.40
CA ALA A 261 10.87 3.51 11.66
C ALA A 261 12.17 4.31 11.46
N GLY A 262 12.88 4.11 10.35
CA GLY A 262 14.03 4.92 9.96
C GLY A 262 13.68 6.29 9.39
N GLN A 263 12.40 6.62 9.25
CA GLN A 263 11.90 7.91 8.74
C GLN A 263 11.00 8.60 9.79
N PRO A 264 11.57 9.04 10.94
CA PRO A 264 10.77 9.64 12.00
C PRO A 264 10.18 11.01 11.66
N GLY A 265 10.75 11.70 10.66
CA GLY A 265 10.21 12.95 10.11
C GLY A 265 9.27 12.76 8.92
N ASP A 266 8.65 11.59 8.76
CA ASP A 266 7.62 11.38 7.74
C ASP A 266 6.42 12.30 8.03
N GLU A 267 6.02 13.12 7.05
CA GLU A 267 4.88 14.04 7.17
C GLU A 267 3.74 13.66 6.21
N GLN A 268 3.83 12.50 5.57
CA GLN A 268 3.01 12.19 4.39
C GLN A 268 1.52 12.09 4.72
N LEU A 269 1.15 11.57 5.90
CA LEU A 269 -0.26 11.47 6.28
C LEU A 269 -0.93 12.84 6.34
N LEU A 270 -0.31 13.80 7.05
CA LEU A 270 -0.91 15.11 7.31
C LEU A 270 -0.69 16.11 6.17
N GLU A 271 0.49 16.13 5.55
CA GLU A 271 0.84 17.16 4.56
C GLU A 271 0.51 16.77 3.12
N VAL A 272 0.36 15.48 2.83
CA VAL A 272 0.16 14.99 1.45
C VAL A 272 -1.18 14.28 1.29
N ILE A 273 -1.45 13.27 2.12
CA ILE A 273 -2.62 12.41 1.95
C ILE A 273 -3.89 13.11 2.45
N LEU A 274 -3.88 13.71 3.64
CA LEU A 274 -5.04 14.39 4.20
C LEU A 274 -5.58 15.54 3.32
N PRO A 275 -4.74 16.46 2.79
CA PRO A 275 -5.25 17.55 1.96
C PRO A 275 -5.81 17.05 0.63
N LEU A 276 -5.20 16.01 0.03
CA LEU A 276 -5.73 15.35 -1.15
C LEU A 276 -7.10 14.72 -0.88
N LEU A 277 -7.23 13.95 0.21
CA LEU A 277 -8.51 13.34 0.60
C LEU A 277 -9.57 14.41 0.89
N LYS A 278 -9.20 15.54 1.51
CA LYS A 278 -10.10 16.66 1.73
C LYS A 278 -10.58 17.27 0.41
N HIS A 279 -9.68 17.47 -0.56
CA HIS A 279 -10.06 17.94 -1.89
C HIS A 279 -11.01 16.96 -2.59
N LEU A 280 -10.70 15.66 -2.58
CA LEU A 280 -11.55 14.62 -3.17
C LEU A 280 -12.91 14.52 -2.48
N SER A 281 -13.00 14.84 -1.19
CA SER A 281 -14.28 14.84 -0.46
C SER A 281 -15.31 15.80 -1.03
N GLN A 282 -14.87 16.85 -1.76
CA GLN A 282 -15.70 17.87 -2.39
C GLN A 282 -16.15 17.51 -3.81
N GLN A 283 -15.70 16.37 -4.34
CA GLN A 283 -15.88 15.99 -5.74
C GLN A 283 -17.00 14.96 -5.90
N LYS A 284 -17.83 15.10 -6.94
CA LYS A 284 -18.85 14.08 -7.23
C LYS A 284 -18.25 12.75 -7.65
N ASP A 285 -17.12 12.80 -8.36
CA ASP A 285 -16.38 11.64 -8.82
C ASP A 285 -14.88 11.87 -8.63
N VAL A 286 -14.23 10.98 -7.88
CA VAL A 286 -12.80 11.07 -7.56
C VAL A 286 -11.91 10.63 -8.72
N ARG A 287 -12.42 9.79 -9.63
CA ARG A 287 -11.62 9.05 -10.61
C ARG A 287 -10.92 9.96 -11.64
N PRO A 288 -11.56 11.01 -12.19
CA PRO A 288 -10.87 11.91 -13.12
C PRO A 288 -9.69 12.62 -12.47
N ILE A 289 -9.83 13.08 -11.22
CA ILE A 289 -8.75 13.78 -10.50
C ILE A 289 -7.60 12.82 -10.17
N LEU A 290 -7.93 11.59 -9.74
CA LEU A 290 -6.91 10.58 -9.46
C LEU A 290 -6.19 10.12 -10.73
N TYR A 291 -6.89 10.02 -11.86
CA TYR A 291 -6.29 9.73 -13.15
C TYR A 291 -5.27 10.80 -13.55
N GLU A 292 -5.65 12.07 -13.55
CA GLU A 292 -4.75 13.18 -13.90
C GLU A 292 -3.56 13.30 -12.94
N ARG A 293 -3.73 12.91 -11.67
CA ARG A 293 -2.66 13.02 -10.68
C ARG A 293 -1.64 11.87 -10.75
N PHE A 294 -2.09 10.65 -11.02
CA PHE A 294 -1.26 9.46 -10.83
C PHE A 294 -1.04 8.62 -12.10
N HIS A 295 -1.91 8.73 -13.11
CA HIS A 295 -1.85 7.93 -14.33
C HIS A 295 -1.64 6.42 -14.04
N MET A 296 -2.39 5.91 -13.05
CA MET A 296 -2.24 4.53 -12.58
C MET A 296 -2.50 3.48 -13.67
N PRO A 297 -3.49 3.62 -14.58
CA PRO A 297 -3.65 2.71 -15.70
C PRO A 297 -2.36 2.56 -16.53
N GLU A 298 -1.72 3.66 -16.87
CA GLU A 298 -0.46 3.69 -17.63
C GLU A 298 0.69 3.11 -16.81
N TRP A 299 0.73 3.40 -15.50
CA TRP A 299 1.71 2.80 -14.59
C TRP A 299 1.60 1.27 -14.61
N PHE A 300 0.38 0.73 -14.53
CA PHE A 300 0.15 -0.71 -14.58
C PHE A 300 0.51 -1.33 -15.93
N GLN A 301 0.21 -0.64 -17.05
CA GLN A 301 0.65 -1.07 -18.38
C GLN A 301 2.17 -1.18 -18.48
N LYS A 302 2.89 -0.16 -17.99
CA LYS A 302 4.36 -0.18 -17.93
C LYS A 302 4.91 -1.30 -17.05
N ASN A 303 4.12 -1.78 -16.09
CA ASN A 303 4.44 -2.88 -15.19
C ASN A 303 3.84 -4.24 -15.63
N GLY A 304 3.43 -4.37 -16.89
CA GLY A 304 3.04 -5.64 -17.51
C GLY A 304 1.58 -6.05 -17.27
N ILE A 305 0.70 -5.12 -16.90
CA ILE A 305 -0.74 -5.35 -16.73
C ILE A 305 -1.51 -4.73 -17.90
N PRO A 306 -2.29 -5.49 -18.70
CA PRO A 306 -2.98 -4.97 -19.88
C PRO A 306 -4.18 -4.07 -19.56
N ALA A 307 -4.43 -3.09 -20.43
CA ALA A 307 -5.45 -2.05 -20.28
C ALA A 307 -6.92 -2.51 -20.37
N LEU A 308 -7.16 -3.63 -21.06
CA LEU A 308 -8.49 -4.19 -21.36
C LEU A 308 -9.33 -4.54 -20.12
N ARG A 309 -8.77 -4.39 -18.91
CA ARG A 309 -9.42 -4.69 -17.63
C ARG A 309 -10.07 -3.48 -16.95
N TRP A 310 -9.85 -2.24 -17.42
CA TRP A 310 -10.33 -1.02 -16.73
C TRP A 310 -11.33 -0.20 -17.56
N THR A 311 -11.64 -0.64 -18.78
CA THR A 311 -12.50 0.06 -19.74
C THR A 311 -14.00 -0.08 -19.46
N THR A 312 -14.41 -0.27 -18.21
CA THR A 312 -15.85 -0.34 -17.89
C THR A 312 -16.13 0.22 -16.51
N VAL A 313 -16.30 1.54 -16.42
CA VAL A 313 -17.15 2.17 -15.41
C VAL A 313 -17.88 3.36 -16.01
#